data_AF-A0A5P9EYJ2-F1
#
_entry.id   AF-A0A5P9EYJ2-F1
#
_cell.length_a   1.000
_cell.length_b   1.000
_cell.length_c   1.000
_cell.angle_alpha   90.00
_cell.angle_beta   90.00
_cell.angle_gamma   90.00
#
_symmetry.space_group_name_H-M   'P 1'
#
loop_
_entity.id
_entity.type
_entity.pdbx_description
1 polymer ?
#
loop_
_entity_poly.entity_id
_entity_poly.type
_entity_poly.pdbx_seq_one_letter_code
_entity_poly.pdbx_strand_id
1 'polypeptide(L)'
;MKHTIRQFIQAVISIILFVSTPLWADSISDFQNSWTGRALDLQRQIDNHTPMSENNILGTHNSYNSEVYRACNFSVGCRYLDPQQEYSIKDQLRLGARFIELDVHWTAKMESLFSYPKRLLLCHGFCSLNDKYATEGFNEVRDWLNDSANQDEVIILYIEDHSDGRHQDLYDQLTSRFGDKIYYSGGCHSIPSTLTKNQVLAAGKQVVLWKDGGCSGNTSMQNMAFTGLGEIGRVWEDSTTIGTIGEIFSGGIERITTNDVRNGFALGHNIINLDNMNTSDGRIAAAIWSWDQNEPNNLNNEDCAMQWGNGRWNDSNCSNQYSFACKNMNDGSWVATASIGPWAYGSANCQALGSQYVFEVPTNSKDNQALKAAKEATGYDKVWINYQDQSNEGQWLRSE
;
A
#
# COMPACT_ATOMS: atom_id res chain seq x y z
N MET A 1 -60.05 16.48 -62.60
CA MET A 1 -60.37 17.31 -61.41
C MET A 1 -59.69 16.68 -60.21
N LYS A 2 -58.92 17.44 -59.42
CA LYS A 2 -58.17 17.03 -58.20
C LYS A 2 -57.06 15.96 -58.37
N HIS A 3 -55.92 16.28 -57.78
CA HIS A 3 -54.60 15.65 -57.90
C HIS A 3 -54.48 14.23 -57.32
N THR A 4 -53.58 13.44 -57.89
CA THR A 4 -52.87 12.35 -57.22
C THR A 4 -51.92 12.89 -56.15
N ILE A 5 -51.85 12.22 -54.99
CA ILE A 5 -50.79 12.41 -53.99
C ILE A 5 -50.15 11.03 -53.76
N ARG A 6 -48.83 10.93 -53.97
CA ARG A 6 -48.04 9.77 -53.55
C ARG A 6 -47.61 9.97 -52.11
N GLN A 7 -47.84 8.98 -51.24
CA GLN A 7 -47.21 8.97 -49.92
C GLN A 7 -45.75 8.55 -50.05
N PHE A 8 -44.84 9.45 -49.67
CA PHE A 8 -43.43 9.12 -49.43
C PHE A 8 -43.27 8.71 -47.97
N ILE A 9 -42.89 7.46 -47.71
CA ILE A 9 -42.40 7.05 -46.39
C ILE A 9 -40.91 7.37 -46.35
N GLN A 10 -40.54 8.44 -45.63
CA GLN A 10 -39.14 8.74 -45.34
C GLN A 10 -38.67 7.82 -44.19
N ALA A 11 -37.82 6.86 -44.51
CA ALA A 11 -37.11 6.08 -43.50
C ALA A 11 -36.01 6.95 -42.88
N VAL A 12 -36.22 7.41 -41.65
CA VAL A 12 -35.19 8.13 -40.88
C VAL A 12 -34.22 7.09 -40.30
N ILE A 13 -33.05 6.95 -40.94
CA ILE A 13 -31.94 6.15 -40.40
C ILE A 13 -31.21 7.01 -39.37
N SER A 14 -31.54 6.81 -38.09
CA SER A 14 -30.81 7.42 -36.97
C SER A 14 -29.43 6.78 -36.85
N ILE A 15 -28.42 7.40 -37.46
CA ILE A 15 -27.01 7.02 -37.29
C ILE A 15 -26.60 7.42 -35.87
N ILE A 16 -26.59 6.46 -34.94
CA ILE A 16 -26.01 6.64 -33.61
C ILE A 16 -24.49 6.62 -33.76
N LEU A 17 -23.91 7.80 -33.96
CA LEU A 17 -22.48 8.02 -33.78
C LEU A 17 -22.16 7.85 -32.30
N PHE A 18 -21.68 6.66 -31.93
CA PHE A 18 -20.96 6.46 -30.68
C PHE A 18 -19.66 7.27 -30.74
N VAL A 19 -19.72 8.52 -30.30
CA VAL A 19 -18.54 9.31 -29.97
C VAL A 19 -17.97 8.72 -28.69
N SER A 20 -17.16 7.68 -28.84
CA SER A 20 -16.26 7.23 -27.79
C SER A 20 -15.28 8.37 -27.52
N THR A 21 -15.58 9.20 -26.53
CA THR A 21 -14.58 10.10 -25.95
C THR A 21 -13.38 9.24 -25.57
N PRO A 22 -12.16 9.49 -26.08
CA PRO A 22 -11.00 8.79 -25.56
C PRO A 22 -10.94 9.07 -24.07
N LEU A 23 -10.95 8.01 -23.26
CA LEU A 23 -10.57 8.11 -21.86
C LEU A 23 -9.07 8.39 -21.86
N TRP A 24 -8.72 9.67 -21.81
CA TRP A 24 -7.37 10.07 -21.46
C TRP A 24 -7.12 9.53 -20.06
N ALA A 25 -6.18 8.60 -19.94
CA ALA A 25 -5.73 8.15 -18.65
C ALA A 25 -5.19 9.36 -17.88
N ASP A 26 -5.57 9.46 -16.61
CA ASP A 26 -4.88 10.37 -15.69
C ASP A 26 -3.46 9.83 -15.43
N SER A 27 -2.55 10.72 -15.10
CA SER A 27 -1.18 10.46 -14.65
C SER A 27 -1.05 9.29 -13.66
N ILE A 28 -2.00 9.18 -12.71
CA ILE A 28 -2.08 8.09 -11.74
C ILE A 28 -2.49 6.77 -12.40
N SER A 29 -3.38 6.79 -13.39
CA SER A 29 -3.76 5.60 -14.17
C SER A 29 -2.63 5.12 -15.09
N ASP A 30 -1.84 6.03 -15.65
CA ASP A 30 -0.62 5.70 -16.39
C ASP A 30 0.45 5.11 -15.47
N PHE A 31 0.62 5.66 -14.26
CA PHE A 31 1.48 5.06 -13.23
C PHE A 31 1.01 3.65 -12.85
N GLN A 32 -0.28 3.44 -12.59
CA GLN A 32 -0.83 2.11 -12.25
C GLN A 32 -0.62 1.09 -13.39
N ASN A 33 -0.63 1.55 -14.65
CA ASN A 33 -0.35 0.71 -15.82
C ASN A 33 1.15 0.53 -16.13
N SER A 34 2.02 1.38 -15.57
CA SER A 34 3.46 1.21 -15.68
C SER A 34 3.95 -0.03 -14.94
N TRP A 35 5.16 -0.48 -15.28
CA TRP A 35 5.85 -1.53 -14.52
C TRP A 35 5.88 -1.22 -13.01
N THR A 36 6.14 0.03 -12.62
CA THR A 36 6.25 0.42 -11.21
C THR A 36 4.95 0.16 -10.43
N GLY A 37 3.80 0.46 -11.04
CA GLY A 37 2.49 0.19 -10.46
C GLY A 37 2.22 -1.31 -10.32
N ARG A 38 2.40 -2.06 -11.42
CA ARG A 38 2.15 -3.50 -11.48
C ARG A 38 3.07 -4.33 -10.59
N ALA A 39 4.36 -3.99 -10.55
CA ALA A 39 5.34 -4.69 -9.73
C ALA A 39 5.11 -4.44 -8.23
N LEU A 40 4.67 -3.23 -7.83
CA LEU A 40 4.19 -3.00 -6.47
C LEU A 40 2.91 -3.77 -6.17
N ASP A 41 2.01 -3.90 -7.15
CA ASP A 41 0.74 -4.65 -7.00
C ASP A 41 1.00 -6.12 -6.67
N LEU A 42 1.75 -6.80 -7.55
CA LEU A 42 2.18 -8.18 -7.35
C LEU A 42 3.01 -8.35 -6.08
N GLN A 43 3.84 -7.36 -5.70
CA GLN A 43 4.63 -7.42 -4.47
C GLN A 43 3.76 -7.43 -3.21
N ARG A 44 2.65 -6.67 -3.18
CA ARG A 44 1.70 -6.65 -2.06
C ARG A 44 0.89 -7.94 -1.91
N GLN A 45 0.88 -8.81 -2.93
CA GLN A 45 0.21 -10.11 -2.83
C GLN A 45 1.07 -11.17 -2.13
N ILE A 46 2.41 -11.10 -2.30
CA ILE A 46 3.39 -12.05 -1.74
C ILE A 46 3.29 -12.14 -0.21
N ASP A 47 3.24 -10.99 0.46
CA ASP A 47 3.35 -10.85 1.91
C ASP A 47 2.00 -10.89 2.65
N ASN A 48 0.92 -11.31 1.97
CA ASN A 48 -0.42 -11.37 2.55
C ASN A 48 -0.56 -12.38 3.69
N HIS A 49 0.19 -13.48 3.67
CA HIS A 49 0.20 -14.52 4.71
C HIS A 49 1.25 -14.30 5.80
N THR A 50 2.12 -13.31 5.63
CA THR A 50 3.16 -12.91 6.59
C THR A 50 2.55 -11.97 7.66
N PRO A 51 3.03 -11.99 8.92
CA PRO A 51 2.64 -10.98 9.91
C PRO A 51 3.14 -9.59 9.51
N MET A 52 2.31 -8.55 9.68
CA MET A 52 2.63 -7.20 9.21
C MET A 52 3.89 -6.57 9.86
N SER A 53 4.41 -7.16 10.94
CA SER A 53 5.71 -6.86 11.56
C SER A 53 6.93 -7.38 10.77
N GLU A 54 6.73 -8.09 9.66
CA GLU A 54 7.79 -8.49 8.71
C GLU A 54 7.58 -7.90 7.30
N ASN A 55 6.41 -7.35 7.00
CA ASN A 55 6.07 -6.77 5.68
C ASN A 55 6.81 -5.46 5.42
N ASN A 56 7.07 -5.12 4.14
CA ASN A 56 7.55 -3.79 3.72
C ASN A 56 6.39 -2.97 3.14
N ILE A 57 6.02 -1.88 3.81
CA ILE A 57 4.84 -1.06 3.57
C ILE A 57 5.29 0.35 3.19
N LEU A 58 4.94 0.79 1.98
CA LEU A 58 5.05 2.21 1.62
C LEU A 58 3.79 2.95 2.11
N GLY A 59 3.95 4.17 2.59
CA GLY A 59 2.84 5.02 3.02
C GLY A 59 3.12 6.50 2.81
N THR A 60 2.18 7.34 3.21
CA THR A 60 2.37 8.80 3.27
C THR A 60 2.34 9.29 4.71
N HIS A 61 3.07 10.37 4.97
CA HIS A 61 2.99 11.14 6.21
C HIS A 61 1.98 12.29 6.01
N ASN A 62 1.15 12.57 7.00
CA ASN A 62 0.08 13.57 7.00
C ASN A 62 -0.74 13.58 5.69
N SER A 63 -1.29 12.42 5.31
CA SER A 63 -1.88 12.13 3.99
C SER A 63 -2.95 13.14 3.52
N TYR A 64 -3.58 13.86 4.42
CA TYR A 64 -4.60 14.88 4.15
C TYR A 64 -4.03 16.29 3.87
N ASN A 65 -2.75 16.54 4.16
CA ASN A 65 -2.08 17.83 4.05
C ASN A 65 -1.58 18.07 2.62
N SER A 66 -2.52 18.13 1.66
CA SER A 66 -2.21 18.05 0.24
C SER A 66 -2.53 19.30 -0.59
N GLU A 67 -1.71 19.55 -1.61
CA GLU A 67 -1.84 20.63 -2.61
C GLU A 67 -3.19 20.62 -3.32
N VAL A 68 -3.73 19.46 -3.72
CA VAL A 68 -5.07 19.38 -4.35
C VAL A 68 -6.20 19.86 -3.43
N TYR A 69 -5.97 19.97 -2.12
CA TYR A 69 -6.91 20.55 -1.17
C TYR A 69 -6.55 21.99 -0.76
N ARG A 70 -5.40 22.51 -1.18
CA ARG A 70 -4.90 23.84 -0.77
C ARG A 70 -5.89 24.92 -1.22
N ALA A 71 -6.33 25.72 -0.26
CA ALA A 71 -7.23 26.84 -0.48
C ALA A 71 -6.71 28.05 0.27
N CYS A 72 -6.38 29.12 -0.45
CA CYS A 72 -5.97 30.41 0.12
C CYS A 72 -6.93 31.51 -0.31
N ASN A 73 -7.54 32.20 0.65
CA ASN A 73 -8.42 33.33 0.39
C ASN A 73 -8.16 34.43 1.43
N PHE A 74 -7.84 35.63 0.95
CA PHE A 74 -7.49 36.80 1.77
C PHE A 74 -8.54 37.12 2.86
N SER A 75 -9.82 36.87 2.60
CA SER A 75 -10.91 37.17 3.53
C SER A 75 -11.04 36.20 4.69
N VAL A 76 -10.45 35.00 4.60
CA VAL A 76 -10.74 33.87 5.51
C VAL A 76 -9.51 33.01 5.87
N GLY A 77 -8.32 33.34 5.34
CA GLY A 77 -7.07 32.62 5.60
C GLY A 77 -6.74 31.52 4.56
N CYS A 78 -5.54 30.95 4.67
CA CYS A 78 -5.16 29.73 3.98
C CYS A 78 -5.54 28.49 4.79
N ARG A 79 -5.83 27.39 4.10
CA ARG A 79 -5.96 26.04 4.68
C ARG A 79 -4.57 25.49 5.00
N TYR A 80 -3.87 24.99 3.98
CA TYR A 80 -2.48 24.55 4.11
C TYR A 80 -1.59 25.61 3.46
N LEU A 81 -0.64 26.16 4.23
CA LEU A 81 0.35 27.11 3.73
C LEU A 81 1.49 26.39 3.01
N ASP A 82 1.92 25.28 3.61
CA ASP A 82 2.93 24.36 3.12
C ASP A 82 2.30 22.96 3.09
N PRO A 83 1.93 22.42 1.92
CA PRO A 83 1.31 21.10 1.80
C PRO A 83 2.37 20.01 1.60
N GLN A 84 2.43 19.06 2.53
CA GLN A 84 3.35 17.94 2.50
C GLN A 84 3.03 16.90 1.41
N GLN A 85 1.85 16.88 0.79
CA GLN A 85 1.50 15.93 -0.28
C GLN A 85 1.05 16.59 -1.59
N GLU A 86 1.35 16.00 -2.74
CA GLU A 86 0.87 16.49 -4.05
C GLU A 86 -0.57 16.02 -4.34
N TYR A 87 -0.88 14.74 -4.08
CA TYR A 87 -2.10 14.05 -4.55
C TYR A 87 -3.16 13.85 -3.47
N SER A 88 -4.41 13.54 -3.88
CA SER A 88 -5.50 13.22 -2.95
C SER A 88 -5.20 11.96 -2.13
N ILE A 89 -5.88 11.75 -0.99
CA ILE A 89 -5.78 10.52 -0.19
C ILE A 89 -6.13 9.30 -1.05
N LYS A 90 -7.18 9.39 -1.89
CA LYS A 90 -7.55 8.30 -2.82
C LYS A 90 -6.43 8.02 -3.83
N ASP A 91 -5.75 9.05 -4.33
CA ASP A 91 -4.70 8.90 -5.33
C ASP A 91 -3.36 8.45 -4.72
N GLN A 92 -3.03 8.85 -3.50
CA GLN A 92 -1.90 8.27 -2.74
C GLN A 92 -2.08 6.76 -2.54
N LEU A 93 -3.30 6.31 -2.22
CA LEU A 93 -3.64 4.88 -2.15
C LEU A 93 -3.53 4.20 -3.54
N ARG A 94 -3.91 4.87 -4.63
CA ARG A 94 -3.70 4.36 -6.01
C ARG A 94 -2.23 4.32 -6.44
N LEU A 95 -1.38 5.20 -5.89
CA LEU A 95 0.08 5.18 -6.05
C LEU A 95 0.77 4.07 -5.23
N GLY A 96 0.01 3.29 -4.44
CA GLY A 96 0.50 2.12 -3.71
C GLY A 96 0.72 2.34 -2.21
N ALA A 97 0.34 3.49 -1.64
CA ALA A 97 0.38 3.69 -0.19
C ALA A 97 -0.57 2.70 0.52
N ARG A 98 -0.08 2.00 1.55
CA ARG A 98 -0.88 1.12 2.43
C ARG A 98 -0.78 1.48 3.92
N PHE A 99 -0.05 2.54 4.24
CA PHE A 99 -0.25 3.31 5.47
C PHE A 99 -0.67 4.73 5.09
N ILE A 100 -1.69 5.26 5.76
CA ILE A 100 -2.12 6.67 5.66
C ILE A 100 -2.41 7.26 7.04
N GLU A 101 -2.28 8.57 7.16
CA GLU A 101 -2.26 9.35 8.41
C GLU A 101 -3.23 10.53 8.31
N LEU A 102 -4.10 10.68 9.32
CA LEU A 102 -5.12 11.73 9.39
C LEU A 102 -5.16 12.35 10.79
N ASP A 103 -4.76 13.62 10.91
CA ASP A 103 -4.65 14.31 12.20
C ASP A 103 -6.00 14.98 12.52
N VAL A 104 -6.72 14.46 13.52
CA VAL A 104 -8.13 14.80 13.74
C VAL A 104 -8.29 15.76 14.91
N HIS A 105 -8.31 17.06 14.62
CA HIS A 105 -8.41 18.14 15.60
C HIS A 105 -9.86 18.57 15.87
N TRP A 106 -10.26 18.66 17.15
CA TRP A 106 -11.53 19.30 17.55
C TRP A 106 -11.39 20.82 17.67
N THR A 107 -11.52 21.51 16.55
CA THR A 107 -11.23 22.95 16.41
C THR A 107 -12.36 23.71 15.70
N ALA A 108 -12.30 25.04 15.69
CA ALA A 108 -13.32 25.90 15.10
C ALA A 108 -13.31 25.82 13.57
N LYS A 109 -14.46 25.55 12.96
CA LYS A 109 -14.65 25.59 11.50
C LYS A 109 -15.50 26.78 11.13
N MET A 110 -15.05 27.60 10.18
CA MET A 110 -15.94 28.58 9.55
C MET A 110 -16.96 27.86 8.65
N GLU A 111 -18.23 27.94 9.01
CA GLU A 111 -19.38 27.50 8.19
C GLU A 111 -20.04 28.68 7.47
N SER A 112 -19.92 29.89 8.02
CA SER A 112 -20.32 31.14 7.38
C SER A 112 -19.56 32.33 8.00
N LEU A 113 -19.72 33.53 7.45
CA LEU A 113 -19.11 34.78 7.97
C LEU A 113 -19.43 35.08 9.45
N PHE A 114 -20.42 34.40 10.04
CA PHE A 114 -20.82 34.56 11.43
C PHE A 114 -21.03 33.23 12.17
N SER A 115 -20.57 32.10 11.60
CA SER A 115 -20.71 30.76 12.20
C SER A 115 -19.36 30.05 12.26
N TYR A 116 -18.85 29.86 13.48
CA TYR A 116 -17.54 29.26 13.77
C TYR A 116 -17.61 28.11 14.81
N PRO A 117 -18.51 27.13 14.66
CA PRO A 117 -18.65 26.04 15.63
C PRO A 117 -17.42 25.12 15.64
N LYS A 118 -17.17 24.44 16.77
CA LYS A 118 -16.19 23.36 16.81
C LYS A 118 -16.66 22.13 15.98
N ARG A 119 -15.70 21.50 15.30
CA ARG A 119 -15.84 20.35 14.40
C ARG A 119 -14.58 19.48 14.47
N LEU A 120 -14.67 18.21 14.06
CA LEU A 120 -13.48 17.38 13.80
C LEU A 120 -12.96 17.70 12.41
N LEU A 121 -11.77 18.31 12.34
CA LEU A 121 -11.10 18.76 11.12
C LEU A 121 -9.77 18.03 10.93
N LEU A 122 -9.28 18.04 9.69
CA LEU A 122 -7.96 17.55 9.30
C LEU A 122 -6.99 18.74 9.24
N CYS A 123 -6.04 18.80 10.18
CA CYS A 123 -5.26 20.00 10.50
C CYS A 123 -3.79 19.64 10.78
N HIS A 124 -2.86 20.30 10.10
CA HIS A 124 -1.42 20.12 10.35
C HIS A 124 -0.87 21.27 11.20
N GLY A 125 -0.43 20.98 12.42
CA GLY A 125 0.20 21.95 13.32
C GLY A 125 -0.73 23.06 13.83
N PHE A 126 -0.92 24.12 13.05
CA PHE A 126 -1.80 25.25 13.40
C PHE A 126 -3.07 25.25 12.53
N CYS A 127 -4.20 24.86 13.15
CA CYS A 127 -5.44 24.67 12.41
C CYS A 127 -6.03 25.96 11.83
N SER A 128 -6.49 25.87 10.59
CA SER A 128 -7.22 26.91 9.89
C SER A 128 -8.72 26.74 10.05
N LEU A 129 -9.44 27.87 10.12
CA LEU A 129 -10.91 27.90 10.05
C LEU A 129 -11.45 27.30 8.72
N ASN A 130 -10.59 27.11 7.72
CA ASN A 130 -10.91 26.54 6.41
C ASN A 130 -10.55 25.06 6.25
N ASP A 131 -9.96 24.41 7.27
CA ASP A 131 -9.54 23.01 7.20
C ASP A 131 -10.66 22.05 6.78
N LYS A 132 -10.28 20.96 6.09
CA LYS A 132 -11.24 19.94 5.67
C LYS A 132 -11.87 19.31 6.90
N TYR A 133 -13.15 18.94 6.82
CA TYR A 133 -13.73 18.09 7.86
C TYR A 133 -13.05 16.71 7.83
N ALA A 134 -12.91 16.05 8.99
CA ALA A 134 -12.47 14.66 9.06
C ALA A 134 -13.32 13.75 8.16
N THR A 135 -14.62 14.03 8.10
CA THR A 135 -15.58 13.40 7.19
C THR A 135 -15.23 13.47 5.70
N GLU A 136 -14.46 14.45 5.24
CA GLU A 136 -14.04 14.55 3.84
C GLU A 136 -12.93 13.53 3.53
N GLY A 137 -11.86 13.49 4.34
CA GLY A 137 -10.80 12.47 4.17
C GLY A 137 -11.35 11.06 4.35
N PHE A 138 -12.24 10.86 5.32
CA PHE A 138 -12.93 9.57 5.50
C PHE A 138 -13.86 9.20 4.32
N ASN A 139 -14.40 10.17 3.57
CA ASN A 139 -15.14 9.86 2.33
C ASN A 139 -14.18 9.33 1.26
N GLU A 140 -13.00 9.91 1.12
CA GLU A 140 -12.01 9.50 0.10
C GLU A 140 -11.44 8.10 0.39
N VAL A 141 -11.23 7.76 1.68
CA VAL A 141 -10.89 6.39 2.12
C VAL A 141 -12.02 5.41 1.81
N ARG A 142 -13.29 5.75 2.12
CA ARG A 142 -14.46 4.94 1.73
C ARG A 142 -14.51 4.72 0.21
N ASP A 143 -14.32 5.79 -0.56
CA ASP A 143 -14.47 5.76 -2.02
C ASP A 143 -13.30 5.07 -2.73
N TRP A 144 -12.24 4.71 -2.01
CA TRP A 144 -11.21 3.75 -2.42
C TRP A 144 -11.56 2.31 -1.97
N LEU A 145 -12.00 2.11 -0.72
CA LEU A 145 -12.42 0.80 -0.17
C LEU A 145 -13.67 0.19 -0.84
N ASN A 146 -14.52 1.02 -1.45
CA ASN A 146 -15.72 0.59 -2.18
C ASN A 146 -15.45 0.30 -3.67
N ASP A 147 -14.25 0.57 -4.16
CA ASP A 147 -13.85 0.23 -5.51
C ASP A 147 -13.51 -1.27 -5.59
N SER A 148 -14.11 -1.98 -6.55
CA SER A 148 -13.90 -3.42 -6.71
C SER A 148 -12.45 -3.80 -7.02
N ALA A 149 -11.65 -2.86 -7.53
CA ALA A 149 -10.24 -3.08 -7.85
C ALA A 149 -9.29 -3.09 -6.63
N ASN A 150 -9.78 -2.83 -5.42
CA ASN A 150 -8.96 -2.83 -4.19
C ASN A 150 -9.48 -3.80 -3.12
N GLN A 151 -10.30 -4.80 -3.44
CA GLN A 151 -11.01 -5.61 -2.42
C GLN A 151 -10.13 -6.65 -1.70
N ASP A 152 -8.97 -6.95 -2.26
CA ASP A 152 -7.89 -7.81 -1.73
C ASP A 152 -6.83 -7.02 -0.96
N GLU A 153 -6.98 -5.70 -0.85
CA GLU A 153 -6.02 -4.81 -0.21
C GLU A 153 -6.34 -4.51 1.25
N VAL A 154 -5.29 -4.31 2.04
CA VAL A 154 -5.38 -3.91 3.45
C VAL A 154 -4.57 -2.64 3.69
N ILE A 155 -5.15 -1.69 4.41
CA ILE A 155 -4.49 -0.46 4.84
C ILE A 155 -4.36 -0.39 6.36
N ILE A 156 -3.24 0.15 6.84
CA ILE A 156 -3.14 0.72 8.18
C ILE A 156 -3.62 2.18 8.07
N LEU A 157 -4.73 2.49 8.73
CA LEU A 157 -5.19 3.86 8.89
C LEU A 157 -4.75 4.34 10.27
N TYR A 158 -3.84 5.31 10.30
CA TYR A 158 -3.44 6.01 11.51
C TYR A 158 -4.25 7.29 11.68
N ILE A 159 -4.75 7.49 12.89
CA ILE A 159 -5.39 8.73 13.34
C ILE A 159 -4.55 9.33 14.47
N GLU A 160 -4.02 10.54 14.26
CA GLU A 160 -3.48 11.33 15.37
C GLU A 160 -4.61 12.06 16.10
N ASP A 161 -4.78 11.79 17.40
CA ASP A 161 -6.01 12.05 18.15
C ASP A 161 -5.99 13.37 18.94
N HIS A 162 -6.10 14.47 18.21
CA HIS A 162 -6.36 15.81 18.77
C HIS A 162 -7.86 16.09 18.97
N SER A 163 -8.68 15.05 19.19
CA SER A 163 -10.15 15.17 19.20
C SER A 163 -10.75 15.78 20.47
N ASP A 164 -9.96 16.23 21.46
CA ASP A 164 -10.44 16.91 22.67
C ASP A 164 -11.56 16.11 23.39
N GLY A 165 -11.36 14.79 23.49
CA GLY A 165 -12.29 13.82 24.08
C GLY A 165 -13.50 13.44 23.22
N ARG A 166 -13.61 13.92 21.97
CA ARG A 166 -14.74 13.65 21.04
C ARG A 166 -14.67 12.29 20.35
N HIS A 167 -14.19 11.28 21.06
CA HIS A 167 -13.96 9.95 20.51
C HIS A 167 -15.25 9.27 20.03
N GLN A 168 -16.42 9.61 20.58
CA GLN A 168 -17.71 9.12 20.07
C GLN A 168 -18.07 9.79 18.73
N ASP A 169 -17.97 11.13 18.64
CA ASP A 169 -18.19 11.87 17.39
C ASP A 169 -17.25 11.37 16.27
N LEU A 170 -16.02 10.96 16.62
CA LEU A 170 -15.03 10.33 15.74
C LEU A 170 -15.43 8.89 15.36
N TYR A 171 -15.80 8.05 16.34
CA TYR A 171 -16.32 6.70 16.13
C TYR A 171 -17.51 6.71 15.15
N ASP A 172 -18.47 7.61 15.36
CA ASP A 172 -19.67 7.75 14.53
C ASP A 172 -19.31 8.19 13.10
N GLN A 173 -18.31 9.08 12.94
CA GLN A 173 -17.86 9.55 11.63
C GLN A 173 -17.06 8.51 10.83
N LEU A 174 -16.28 7.64 11.49
CA LEU A 174 -15.61 6.50 10.87
C LEU A 174 -16.62 5.41 10.50
N THR A 175 -17.45 4.99 11.47
CA THR A 175 -18.39 3.87 11.28
C THR A 175 -19.47 4.13 10.23
N SER A 176 -19.98 5.37 10.15
CA SER A 176 -20.95 5.79 9.13
C SER A 176 -20.40 5.82 7.69
N ARG A 177 -19.12 5.50 7.48
CA ARG A 177 -18.47 5.50 6.16
C ARG A 177 -17.90 4.15 5.75
N PHE A 178 -17.13 3.51 6.64
CA PHE A 178 -16.44 2.25 6.35
C PHE A 178 -16.31 1.35 7.61
N GLY A 179 -17.18 1.52 8.61
CA GLY A 179 -17.11 0.75 9.87
C GLY A 179 -17.27 -0.77 9.71
N ASP A 180 -17.88 -1.20 8.61
CA ASP A 180 -17.98 -2.58 8.17
C ASP A 180 -16.64 -3.14 7.66
N LYS A 181 -15.76 -2.28 7.10
CA LYS A 181 -14.42 -2.62 6.60
C LYS A 181 -13.33 -2.61 7.68
N ILE A 182 -13.61 -2.11 8.89
CA ILE A 182 -12.60 -2.01 9.97
C ILE A 182 -12.42 -3.37 10.66
N TYR A 183 -11.16 -3.78 10.84
CA TYR A 183 -10.76 -4.87 11.72
C TYR A 183 -10.63 -4.33 13.15
N TYR A 184 -11.60 -4.68 14.00
CA TYR A 184 -11.69 -4.19 15.37
C TYR A 184 -10.59 -4.82 16.22
N SER A 185 -9.88 -4.00 17.00
CA SER A 185 -8.89 -4.47 17.98
C SER A 185 -9.47 -5.44 19.01
N GLY A 186 -10.73 -5.22 19.42
CA GLY A 186 -11.37 -5.93 20.52
C GLY A 186 -10.94 -5.41 21.90
N GLY A 187 -10.12 -4.37 21.97
CA GLY A 187 -9.67 -3.74 23.21
C GLY A 187 -8.38 -2.93 23.05
N CYS A 188 -7.91 -2.37 24.17
CA CYS A 188 -6.72 -1.52 24.17
C CYS A 188 -5.41 -2.34 24.19
N HIS A 189 -4.91 -2.66 23.01
CA HIS A 189 -3.55 -3.15 22.78
C HIS A 189 -3.02 -2.68 21.42
N SER A 190 -1.72 -2.86 21.21
CA SER A 190 -1.08 -2.68 19.90
C SER A 190 -1.54 -3.73 18.88
N ILE A 191 -1.24 -3.49 17.60
CA ILE A 191 -1.35 -4.50 16.55
C ILE A 191 -0.54 -5.76 16.96
N PRO A 192 -1.12 -6.98 16.96
CA PRO A 192 -0.40 -8.19 17.30
C PRO A 192 0.67 -8.53 16.25
N SER A 193 1.84 -9.00 16.70
CA SER A 193 2.93 -9.50 15.85
C SER A 193 2.65 -10.82 15.12
N THR A 194 1.41 -11.32 15.23
CA THR A 194 0.88 -12.45 14.46
C THR A 194 -0.21 -12.05 13.46
N LEU A 195 -0.58 -10.76 13.39
CA LEU A 195 -1.68 -10.29 12.54
C LEU A 195 -1.21 -10.17 11.09
N THR A 196 -1.82 -10.95 10.20
CA THR A 196 -1.52 -10.95 8.76
C THR A 196 -2.59 -10.20 7.97
N LYS A 197 -2.28 -9.72 6.76
CA LYS A 197 -3.29 -9.11 5.88
C LYS A 197 -4.38 -10.12 5.48
N ASN A 198 -4.00 -11.39 5.26
CA ASN A 198 -4.96 -12.46 4.98
C ASN A 198 -5.99 -12.65 6.12
N GLN A 199 -5.58 -12.59 7.39
CA GLN A 199 -6.52 -12.68 8.53
C GLN A 199 -7.52 -11.51 8.55
N VAL A 200 -7.06 -10.30 8.17
CA VAL A 200 -7.92 -9.11 8.04
C VAL A 200 -8.94 -9.31 6.90
N LEU A 201 -8.48 -9.75 5.72
CA LEU A 201 -9.33 -10.02 4.56
C LEU A 201 -10.31 -11.18 4.80
N ALA A 202 -9.88 -12.25 5.48
CA ALA A 202 -10.71 -13.40 5.83
C ALA A 202 -11.85 -13.05 6.81
N ALA A 203 -11.68 -12.00 7.61
CA ALA A 203 -12.75 -11.40 8.43
C ALA A 203 -13.68 -10.45 7.64
N GLY A 204 -13.49 -10.35 6.32
CA GLY A 204 -14.16 -9.41 5.43
C GLY A 204 -13.76 -7.95 5.65
N LYS A 205 -12.55 -7.70 6.18
CA LYS A 205 -12.05 -6.39 6.59
C LYS A 205 -10.87 -5.96 5.73
N GLN A 206 -10.56 -4.66 5.77
CA GLN A 206 -9.51 -4.02 5.00
C GLN A 206 -8.79 -2.88 5.75
N VAL A 207 -9.36 -2.37 6.84
CA VAL A 207 -8.78 -1.25 7.60
C VAL A 207 -8.32 -1.71 8.97
N VAL A 208 -7.01 -1.67 9.20
CA VAL A 208 -6.39 -1.80 10.51
C VAL A 208 -6.28 -0.40 11.10
N LEU A 209 -7.19 -0.05 12.02
CA LEU A 209 -7.23 1.29 12.61
C LEU A 209 -6.25 1.39 13.79
N TRP A 210 -5.18 2.18 13.64
CA TRP A 210 -4.35 2.64 14.75
C TRP A 210 -4.76 4.06 15.13
N LYS A 211 -4.82 4.33 16.44
CA LYS A 211 -4.97 5.67 17.01
C LYS A 211 -3.93 5.85 18.12
N ASP A 212 -3.28 7.01 18.18
CA ASP A 212 -2.37 7.36 19.29
C ASP A 212 -3.16 7.86 20.52
N GLY A 213 -2.57 8.68 21.40
CA GLY A 213 -3.16 9.09 22.67
C GLY A 213 -3.41 7.95 23.67
N GLY A 214 -3.04 6.72 23.29
CA GLY A 214 -3.27 5.49 24.04
C GLY A 214 -4.74 5.05 24.07
N CYS A 215 -5.07 4.27 25.11
CA CYS A 215 -6.40 3.70 25.30
C CYS A 215 -7.46 4.78 25.47
N SER A 216 -8.43 4.85 24.56
CA SER A 216 -9.52 5.82 24.63
C SER A 216 -10.44 5.56 25.83
N GLY A 217 -10.85 6.63 26.53
CA GLY A 217 -11.87 6.56 27.57
C GLY A 217 -13.30 6.29 27.06
N ASN A 218 -13.50 6.18 25.74
CA ASN A 218 -14.76 5.80 25.11
C ASN A 218 -14.72 4.32 24.71
N THR A 219 -15.63 3.51 25.27
CA THR A 219 -15.69 2.05 25.05
C THR A 219 -15.83 1.66 23.57
N SER A 220 -16.58 2.45 22.79
CA SER A 220 -16.80 2.21 21.36
C SER A 220 -15.47 2.30 20.58
N MET A 221 -14.71 3.37 20.81
CA MET A 221 -13.38 3.60 20.23
C MET A 221 -12.34 2.60 20.75
N GLN A 222 -12.35 2.31 22.06
CA GLN A 222 -11.48 1.34 22.73
C GLN A 222 -11.59 -0.08 22.12
N ASN A 223 -12.78 -0.49 21.67
CA ASN A 223 -12.99 -1.80 21.08
C ASN A 223 -12.65 -1.85 19.58
N MET A 224 -12.50 -0.70 18.91
CA MET A 224 -12.24 -0.61 17.48
C MET A 224 -10.75 -0.40 17.17
N ALA A 225 -10.12 0.60 17.78
CA ALA A 225 -8.77 1.01 17.43
C ALA A 225 -7.70 0.24 18.21
N PHE A 226 -6.61 -0.11 17.53
CA PHE A 226 -5.35 -0.48 18.18
C PHE A 226 -4.70 0.78 18.77
N THR A 227 -3.97 0.62 19.87
CA THR A 227 -3.33 1.73 20.61
C THR A 227 -1.84 1.89 20.30
N GLY A 228 -1.32 1.18 19.29
CA GLY A 228 0.09 1.16 18.92
C GLY A 228 0.39 0.21 17.77
N LEU A 229 1.52 0.41 17.10
CA LEU A 229 2.00 -0.46 16.01
C LEU A 229 2.59 -1.80 16.48
N GLY A 230 2.93 -1.93 17.77
CA GLY A 230 3.47 -3.17 18.33
C GLY A 230 4.91 -3.40 17.88
N GLU A 231 5.15 -4.49 17.15
CA GLU A 231 6.45 -4.82 16.57
C GLU A 231 6.65 -4.23 15.16
N ILE A 232 5.63 -3.60 14.57
CA ILE A 232 5.72 -2.95 13.26
C ILE A 232 6.49 -1.63 13.40
N GLY A 233 7.70 -1.55 12.84
CA GLY A 233 8.52 -0.33 12.83
C GLY A 233 8.02 0.71 11.82
N ARG A 234 8.06 1.99 12.19
CA ARG A 234 7.69 3.14 11.34
C ARG A 234 8.87 4.11 11.19
N VAL A 235 9.18 4.49 9.96
CA VAL A 235 10.07 5.60 9.59
C VAL A 235 9.26 6.60 8.78
N TRP A 236 9.41 7.89 9.04
CA TRP A 236 8.67 8.95 8.35
C TRP A 236 9.55 10.17 8.07
N GLU A 237 9.24 10.89 6.98
CA GLU A 237 9.79 12.23 6.75
C GLU A 237 9.19 13.22 7.76
N ASP A 238 10.01 14.18 8.21
CA ASP A 238 9.56 15.39 8.88
C ASP A 238 10.30 16.56 8.25
N SER A 239 9.63 17.22 7.31
CA SER A 239 10.12 18.39 6.60
C SER A 239 10.40 19.62 7.49
N THR A 240 10.12 19.55 8.81
CA THR A 240 10.45 20.61 9.77
C THR A 240 11.78 20.39 10.53
N THR A 241 12.40 19.20 10.44
CA THR A 241 13.58 18.84 11.26
C THR A 241 14.74 18.29 10.42
N ILE A 242 15.92 18.92 10.52
CA ILE A 242 17.16 18.43 9.90
C ILE A 242 17.67 17.20 10.68
N GLY A 243 17.77 16.05 10.02
CA GLY A 243 18.17 14.77 10.61
C GLY A 243 19.17 14.01 9.75
N THR A 244 19.95 13.14 10.39
CA THR A 244 21.02 12.34 9.77
C THR A 244 20.71 10.83 9.80
N ILE A 245 21.51 10.03 9.09
CA ILE A 245 21.34 8.57 8.96
C ILE A 245 21.32 7.82 10.32
N GLY A 246 21.79 8.44 11.41
CA GLY A 246 21.69 7.86 12.76
C GLY A 246 20.27 7.89 13.36
N GLU A 247 19.40 8.81 12.93
CA GLU A 247 18.08 9.09 13.53
C GLU A 247 16.94 8.23 12.94
N ILE A 248 17.26 7.33 12.00
CA ILE A 248 16.37 6.30 11.45
C ILE A 248 15.75 5.40 12.55
N PHE A 249 16.38 5.32 13.72
CA PHE A 249 15.90 4.57 14.89
C PHE A 249 15.00 5.36 15.86
N SER A 250 14.77 6.66 15.61
CA SER A 250 14.03 7.56 16.53
C SER A 250 12.94 8.42 15.87
N GLY A 251 12.93 8.54 14.54
CA GLY A 251 11.89 9.24 13.79
C GLY A 251 12.25 10.67 13.38
N GLY A 252 11.56 11.18 12.35
CA GLY A 252 11.78 12.52 11.76
C GLY A 252 13.03 12.60 10.87
N ILE A 253 12.85 12.68 9.56
CA ILE A 253 13.95 12.84 8.58
C ILE A 253 13.59 13.93 7.57
N GLU A 254 14.48 14.92 7.39
CA GLU A 254 14.29 16.07 6.47
C GLU A 254 13.87 15.64 5.05
N ARG A 255 14.50 14.59 4.51
CA ARG A 255 14.07 13.91 3.29
C ARG A 255 14.56 12.45 3.21
N ILE A 256 13.63 11.51 3.03
CA ILE A 256 13.90 10.11 2.71
C ILE A 256 14.23 10.02 1.21
N THR A 257 15.43 9.53 0.87
CA THR A 257 15.86 9.37 -0.52
C THR A 257 15.53 7.98 -1.08
N THR A 258 15.70 7.77 -2.38
CA THR A 258 15.54 6.44 -3.00
C THR A 258 16.50 5.39 -2.45
N ASN A 259 17.62 5.79 -1.82
CA ASN A 259 18.54 4.87 -1.17
C ASN A 259 18.06 4.48 0.22
N ASP A 260 17.45 5.40 0.96
CA ASP A 260 16.94 5.13 2.32
C ASP A 260 15.73 4.18 2.28
N VAL A 261 14.88 4.29 1.24
CA VAL A 261 13.81 3.30 0.98
C VAL A 261 14.40 1.90 0.75
N ARG A 262 15.37 1.76 -0.17
CA ARG A 262 15.99 0.46 -0.50
C ARG A 262 16.71 -0.14 0.71
N ASN A 263 17.55 0.65 1.36
CA ASN A 263 18.36 0.23 2.50
C ASN A 263 17.47 -0.10 3.70
N GLY A 264 16.47 0.73 4.00
CA GLY A 264 15.57 0.53 5.13
C GLY A 264 14.75 -0.76 5.01
N PHE A 265 14.17 -1.03 3.85
CA PHE A 265 13.50 -2.30 3.60
C PHE A 265 14.47 -3.50 3.61
N ALA A 266 15.69 -3.35 3.07
CA ALA A 266 16.72 -4.41 3.13
C ALA A 266 17.21 -4.72 4.56
N LEU A 267 17.17 -3.74 5.47
CA LEU A 267 17.42 -3.93 6.91
C LEU A 267 16.20 -4.54 7.65
N GLY A 268 15.02 -4.50 7.03
CA GLY A 268 13.77 -5.03 7.58
C GLY A 268 12.90 -4.01 8.32
N HIS A 269 13.03 -2.71 8.04
CA HIS A 269 12.03 -1.73 8.50
C HIS A 269 10.69 -1.97 7.77
N ASN A 270 9.58 -1.82 8.49
CA ASN A 270 8.26 -2.15 7.95
C ASN A 270 7.66 -0.99 7.17
N ILE A 271 7.22 0.06 7.86
CA ILE A 271 6.54 1.20 7.26
C ILE A 271 7.57 2.30 6.95
N ILE A 272 7.58 2.76 5.70
CA ILE A 272 8.25 3.98 5.28
C ILE A 272 7.19 4.96 4.77
N ASN A 273 6.96 6.03 5.52
CA ASN A 273 6.06 7.11 5.15
C ASN A 273 6.81 8.23 4.44
N LEU A 274 6.33 8.62 3.26
CA LEU A 274 6.88 9.72 2.50
C LEU A 274 6.05 11.00 2.65
N ASP A 275 6.72 12.13 2.83
CA ASP A 275 6.27 13.44 2.37
C ASP A 275 6.38 13.48 0.84
N ASN A 276 5.43 14.11 0.18
CA ASN A 276 5.34 14.34 -1.25
C ASN A 276 5.50 13.06 -2.08
N MET A 277 4.68 12.05 -1.82
CA MET A 277 4.68 10.79 -2.57
C MET A 277 4.19 11.01 -4.00
N ASN A 278 5.13 10.99 -4.96
CA ASN A 278 4.89 11.30 -6.37
C ASN A 278 5.51 10.26 -7.30
N THR A 279 5.06 10.27 -8.57
CA THR A 279 5.45 9.30 -9.60
C THR A 279 6.86 9.53 -10.18
N SER A 280 7.50 10.66 -9.90
CA SER A 280 8.64 11.19 -10.68
C SER A 280 10.00 11.08 -9.99
N ASP A 281 10.07 11.14 -8.66
CA ASP A 281 11.35 11.13 -7.92
C ASP A 281 11.93 9.73 -7.65
N GLY A 282 11.22 8.68 -8.09
CA GLY A 282 11.68 7.29 -8.04
C GLY A 282 11.62 6.62 -6.67
N ARG A 283 11.14 7.29 -5.60
CA ARG A 283 11.03 6.67 -4.26
C ARG A 283 9.99 5.55 -4.21
N ILE A 284 8.92 5.68 -5.00
CA ILE A 284 7.92 4.62 -5.19
C ILE A 284 8.55 3.38 -5.89
N ALA A 285 9.39 3.58 -6.91
CA ALA A 285 10.09 2.47 -7.57
C ALA A 285 11.18 1.84 -6.68
N ALA A 286 11.75 2.62 -5.76
CA ALA A 286 12.71 2.14 -4.77
C ALA A 286 12.10 1.22 -3.69
N ALA A 287 10.78 1.25 -3.51
CA ALA A 287 10.03 0.38 -2.61
C ALA A 287 9.84 -1.05 -3.16
N ILE A 288 9.98 -1.24 -4.48
CA ILE A 288 9.94 -2.57 -5.10
C ILE A 288 11.27 -3.26 -4.81
N TRP A 289 11.25 -4.44 -4.20
CA TRP A 289 12.40 -5.31 -3.95
C TRP A 289 12.36 -6.61 -4.76
N SER A 290 11.19 -7.04 -5.26
CA SER A 290 10.99 -8.30 -6.00
C SER A 290 11.27 -8.19 -7.51
N TRP A 291 10.25 -8.05 -8.35
CA TRP A 291 10.29 -8.11 -9.82
C TRP A 291 11.31 -7.16 -10.46
N ASP A 292 12.04 -7.61 -11.49
CA ASP A 292 12.96 -6.78 -12.27
C ASP A 292 12.21 -5.88 -13.26
N GLN A 293 12.91 -4.96 -13.91
CA GLN A 293 12.26 -3.96 -14.77
C GLN A 293 11.55 -4.59 -15.97
N ASN A 294 10.23 -4.34 -16.05
CA ASN A 294 9.25 -4.90 -16.98
C ASN A 294 8.77 -6.34 -16.65
N GLU A 295 9.23 -6.93 -15.55
CA GLU A 295 8.82 -8.26 -15.10
C GLU A 295 7.59 -8.21 -14.15
N PRO A 296 6.75 -9.27 -14.11
CA PRO A 296 6.78 -10.44 -14.99
C PRO A 296 6.29 -10.11 -16.41
N ASN A 297 6.86 -10.76 -17.42
CA ASN A 297 6.72 -10.38 -18.83
C ASN A 297 6.04 -11.44 -19.74
N ASN A 298 5.93 -12.68 -19.27
CA ASN A 298 5.44 -13.87 -19.96
C ASN A 298 6.06 -14.14 -21.36
N LEU A 299 7.40 -14.09 -21.44
CA LEU A 299 8.15 -14.25 -22.67
C LEU A 299 8.22 -15.73 -23.13
N ASN A 300 7.19 -16.16 -23.84
CA ASN A 300 6.98 -17.52 -24.40
C ASN A 300 6.36 -18.55 -23.44
N ASN A 301 5.38 -18.15 -22.61
CA ASN A 301 4.79 -19.01 -21.56
C ASN A 301 5.85 -19.34 -20.50
N GLU A 302 6.18 -18.32 -19.71
CA GLU A 302 7.12 -18.39 -18.59
C GLU A 302 6.35 -18.18 -17.27
N ASP A 303 6.17 -19.25 -16.50
CA ASP A 303 5.16 -19.31 -15.41
C ASP A 303 5.74 -19.43 -13.98
N CYS A 304 7.07 -19.41 -13.81
CA CYS A 304 7.74 -19.74 -12.54
C CYS A 304 8.79 -18.70 -12.12
N ALA A 305 8.72 -18.17 -10.90
CA ALA A 305 9.61 -17.08 -10.46
C ALA A 305 11.04 -17.56 -10.14
N MET A 306 12.04 -16.80 -10.59
CA MET A 306 13.45 -16.98 -10.21
C MET A 306 14.15 -15.65 -9.95
N GLN A 307 15.18 -15.66 -9.10
CA GLN A 307 15.96 -14.49 -8.73
C GLN A 307 17.26 -14.38 -9.56
N TRP A 308 17.39 -13.33 -10.35
CA TRP A 308 18.62 -12.93 -11.07
C TRP A 308 19.77 -12.53 -10.13
N GLY A 309 21.00 -12.44 -10.65
CA GLY A 309 22.20 -12.09 -9.88
C GLY A 309 22.15 -10.69 -9.23
N ASN A 310 21.36 -9.77 -9.77
CA ASN A 310 21.10 -8.45 -9.18
C ASN A 310 20.14 -8.50 -7.96
N GLY A 311 19.52 -9.65 -7.67
CA GLY A 311 18.53 -9.84 -6.59
C GLY A 311 17.08 -9.66 -7.02
N ARG A 312 16.80 -9.34 -8.28
CA ARG A 312 15.45 -9.11 -8.81
C ARG A 312 14.81 -10.37 -9.38
N TRP A 313 13.49 -10.38 -9.48
CA TRP A 313 12.71 -11.55 -9.90
C TRP A 313 12.24 -11.47 -11.34
N ASN A 314 12.04 -12.63 -11.95
CA ASN A 314 11.61 -12.81 -13.33
C ASN A 314 10.90 -14.14 -13.44
N ASP A 315 9.78 -14.15 -14.15
CA ASP A 315 9.03 -15.34 -14.54
C ASP A 315 9.82 -16.08 -15.62
N SER A 316 10.16 -17.35 -15.40
CA SER A 316 10.92 -18.14 -16.35
C SER A 316 10.32 -19.51 -16.56
N ASN A 317 10.53 -20.09 -17.74
CA ASN A 317 10.00 -21.37 -18.12
C ASN A 317 10.40 -22.43 -17.09
N CYS A 318 9.43 -23.03 -16.43
CA CYS A 318 9.61 -23.92 -15.27
C CYS A 318 10.53 -25.14 -15.53
N SER A 319 10.82 -25.45 -16.80
CA SER A 319 11.75 -26.52 -17.21
C SER A 319 13.23 -26.10 -17.19
N ASN A 320 13.54 -24.82 -16.99
CA ASN A 320 14.92 -24.33 -16.86
C ASN A 320 15.65 -24.93 -15.65
N GLN A 321 16.98 -24.94 -15.67
CA GLN A 321 17.81 -25.68 -14.71
C GLN A 321 18.52 -24.72 -13.74
N TYR A 322 17.84 -24.32 -12.67
CA TYR A 322 18.39 -23.41 -11.63
C TYR A 322 18.41 -24.11 -10.26
N SER A 323 19.14 -23.54 -9.29
CA SER A 323 19.11 -24.00 -7.89
C SER A 323 17.77 -23.62 -7.23
N PHE A 324 17.52 -24.07 -6.00
CA PHE A 324 16.25 -23.88 -5.30
C PHE A 324 16.43 -23.05 -4.02
N ALA A 325 15.51 -22.12 -3.77
CA ALA A 325 15.49 -21.25 -2.59
C ALA A 325 14.86 -21.95 -1.39
N CYS A 326 15.70 -22.42 -0.47
CA CYS A 326 15.26 -23.15 0.73
C CYS A 326 15.34 -22.24 1.96
N LYS A 327 14.23 -22.05 2.68
CA LYS A 327 14.21 -21.37 3.98
C LYS A 327 14.19 -22.41 5.10
N ASN A 328 14.99 -22.21 6.12
CA ASN A 328 15.01 -22.99 7.36
C ASN A 328 13.94 -22.45 8.31
N MET A 329 12.90 -23.25 8.57
CA MET A 329 11.73 -22.79 9.34
C MET A 329 11.98 -22.66 10.84
N ASN A 330 13.17 -23.06 11.35
CA ASN A 330 13.52 -22.91 12.77
C ASN A 330 14.16 -21.55 13.11
N ASP A 331 14.84 -20.92 12.14
CA ASP A 331 15.65 -19.71 12.35
C ASP A 331 15.54 -18.66 11.22
N GLY A 332 14.77 -18.96 10.17
CA GLY A 332 14.54 -18.08 9.03
C GLY A 332 15.69 -18.01 8.02
N SER A 333 16.80 -18.74 8.22
CA SER A 333 17.96 -18.68 7.32
C SER A 333 17.68 -19.23 5.93
N TRP A 334 18.26 -18.59 4.91
CA TRP A 334 18.13 -18.99 3.51
C TRP A 334 19.35 -19.76 3.02
N VAL A 335 19.10 -20.79 2.22
CA VAL A 335 20.11 -21.62 1.55
C VAL A 335 19.68 -21.83 0.09
N ALA A 336 20.60 -21.61 -0.85
CA ALA A 336 20.44 -22.08 -2.23
C ALA A 336 21.03 -23.49 -2.37
N THR A 337 20.35 -24.37 -3.09
CA THR A 337 20.84 -25.75 -3.29
C THR A 337 22.08 -25.81 -4.19
N ALA A 338 23.00 -26.72 -3.89
CA ALA A 338 24.12 -27.07 -4.77
C ALA A 338 23.70 -28.00 -5.94
N SER A 339 22.48 -28.52 -5.92
CA SER A 339 21.80 -29.13 -7.07
C SER A 339 21.01 -28.08 -7.86
N ILE A 340 20.82 -28.33 -9.15
CA ILE A 340 19.95 -27.56 -10.05
C ILE A 340 18.91 -28.47 -10.69
N GLY A 341 17.76 -27.93 -11.10
CA GLY A 341 16.74 -28.67 -11.83
C GLY A 341 15.55 -27.81 -12.29
N PRO A 342 14.51 -28.43 -12.89
CA PRO A 342 13.20 -27.80 -13.10
C PRO A 342 12.57 -27.32 -11.79
N TRP A 343 11.83 -26.22 -11.85
CA TRP A 343 11.18 -25.57 -10.70
C TRP A 343 10.42 -26.55 -9.80
N ALA A 344 9.66 -27.47 -10.40
CA ALA A 344 8.82 -28.46 -9.71
C ALA A 344 9.57 -29.47 -8.83
N TYR A 345 10.91 -29.49 -8.83
CA TYR A 345 11.71 -30.30 -7.90
C TYR A 345 12.19 -29.53 -6.67
N GLY A 346 11.81 -28.26 -6.50
CA GLY A 346 12.25 -27.41 -5.38
C GLY A 346 11.96 -28.00 -4.01
N SER A 347 10.70 -28.34 -3.72
CA SER A 347 10.29 -28.89 -2.42
C SER A 347 11.07 -30.16 -2.05
N ALA A 348 11.30 -31.06 -3.02
CA ALA A 348 12.07 -32.28 -2.81
C ALA A 348 13.59 -32.01 -2.60
N ASN A 349 14.17 -31.05 -3.30
CA ASN A 349 15.59 -30.68 -3.12
C ASN A 349 15.83 -29.96 -1.79
N CYS A 350 14.89 -29.11 -1.33
CA CYS A 350 14.99 -28.46 -0.03
C CYS A 350 14.82 -29.48 1.11
N GLN A 351 13.84 -30.38 1.04
CA GLN A 351 13.68 -31.46 2.03
C GLN A 351 14.92 -32.37 2.14
N ALA A 352 15.69 -32.53 1.06
CA ALA A 352 16.95 -33.29 1.08
C ALA A 352 18.09 -32.61 1.86
N LEU A 353 17.98 -31.31 2.19
CA LEU A 353 18.89 -30.61 3.11
C LEU A 353 18.56 -30.89 4.60
N GLY A 354 17.33 -31.33 4.88
CA GLY A 354 16.82 -31.59 6.23
C GLY A 354 15.34 -31.23 6.35
N SER A 355 14.63 -31.85 7.29
CA SER A 355 13.17 -31.68 7.47
C SER A 355 12.72 -30.27 7.88
N GLN A 356 13.66 -29.41 8.27
CA GLN A 356 13.43 -27.99 8.58
C GLN A 356 13.51 -27.07 7.36
N TYR A 357 13.98 -27.55 6.21
CA TYR A 357 14.13 -26.76 5.00
C TYR A 357 12.91 -26.91 4.07
N VAL A 358 12.27 -25.79 3.77
CA VAL A 358 11.09 -25.71 2.88
C VAL A 358 11.46 -24.88 1.65
N PHE A 359 10.95 -25.27 0.48
CA PHE A 359 11.07 -24.46 -0.74
C PHE A 359 10.11 -23.28 -0.62
N GLU A 360 10.65 -22.07 -0.62
CA GLU A 360 9.98 -20.90 -0.05
C GLU A 360 10.10 -19.64 -0.92
N VAL A 361 9.32 -18.62 -0.57
CA VAL A 361 9.29 -17.32 -1.23
C VAL A 361 9.72 -16.22 -0.26
N PRO A 362 10.70 -15.35 -0.61
CA PRO A 362 10.99 -14.17 0.19
C PRO A 362 9.78 -13.24 0.22
N THR A 363 9.30 -12.90 1.41
CA THR A 363 8.11 -12.03 1.58
C THR A 363 8.45 -10.59 1.94
N ASN A 364 9.74 -10.26 2.07
CA ASN A 364 10.24 -8.90 2.25
C ASN A 364 11.64 -8.75 1.63
N SER A 365 12.11 -7.50 1.52
CA SER A 365 13.41 -7.15 0.93
C SER A 365 14.59 -7.76 1.69
N LYS A 366 14.52 -7.84 3.03
CA LYS A 366 15.56 -8.44 3.88
C LYS A 366 15.76 -9.92 3.58
N ASP A 367 14.68 -10.69 3.50
CA ASP A 367 14.70 -12.09 3.07
C ASP A 367 15.18 -12.24 1.62
N ASN A 368 14.80 -11.31 0.73
CA ASN A 368 15.24 -11.33 -0.66
C ASN A 368 16.76 -11.09 -0.79
N GLN A 369 17.34 -10.19 0.02
CA GLN A 369 18.80 -10.01 0.11
C GLN A 369 19.49 -11.20 0.78
N ALA A 370 18.87 -11.84 1.78
CA ALA A 370 19.40 -13.05 2.41
C ALA A 370 19.47 -14.22 1.39
N LEU A 371 18.41 -14.44 0.61
CA LEU A 371 18.40 -15.40 -0.50
C LEU A 371 19.45 -15.05 -1.57
N LYS A 372 19.58 -13.77 -1.92
CA LYS A 372 20.60 -13.29 -2.87
C LYS A 372 22.00 -13.69 -2.42
N ALA A 373 22.36 -13.39 -1.16
CA ALA A 373 23.66 -13.73 -0.59
C ALA A 373 23.87 -15.25 -0.48
N ALA A 374 22.84 -16.01 -0.08
CA ALA A 374 22.89 -17.47 0.01
C ALA A 374 23.12 -18.12 -1.38
N LYS A 375 22.53 -17.55 -2.43
CA LYS A 375 22.74 -17.94 -3.82
C LYS A 375 24.15 -17.59 -4.31
N GLU A 376 24.60 -16.36 -4.11
CA GLU A 376 25.95 -15.92 -4.49
C GLU A 376 27.04 -16.76 -3.83
N ALA A 377 26.83 -17.22 -2.59
CA ALA A 377 27.74 -18.14 -1.89
C ALA A 377 27.89 -19.52 -2.56
N THR A 378 26.97 -19.94 -3.42
CA THR A 378 27.09 -21.17 -4.24
C THR A 378 27.80 -20.94 -5.58
N GLY A 379 28.02 -19.68 -5.98
CA GLY A 379 28.54 -19.32 -7.31
C GLY A 379 27.50 -19.37 -8.43
N TYR A 380 26.20 -19.40 -8.12
CA TYR A 380 25.11 -19.30 -9.10
C TYR A 380 24.55 -17.88 -9.21
N ASP A 381 24.21 -17.46 -10.44
CA ASP A 381 23.49 -16.20 -10.69
C ASP A 381 21.96 -16.35 -10.56
N LYS A 382 21.42 -17.58 -10.62
CA LYS A 382 19.98 -17.86 -10.66
C LYS A 382 19.55 -18.90 -9.63
N VAL A 383 18.41 -18.65 -8.99
CA VAL A 383 17.72 -19.58 -8.06
C VAL A 383 16.22 -19.50 -8.28
N TRP A 384 15.53 -20.63 -8.34
CA TRP A 384 14.07 -20.74 -8.31
C TRP A 384 13.53 -20.30 -6.96
N ILE A 385 12.38 -19.61 -6.97
CA ILE A 385 11.62 -19.19 -5.79
C ILE A 385 10.28 -19.95 -5.80
N ASN A 386 9.71 -20.30 -4.64
CA ASN A 386 8.39 -20.94 -4.58
C ASN A 386 7.24 -19.94 -4.86
N TYR A 387 7.12 -19.51 -6.12
CA TYR A 387 6.08 -18.62 -6.62
C TYR A 387 5.87 -18.91 -8.12
N GLN A 388 4.63 -19.14 -8.54
CA GLN A 388 4.26 -19.51 -9.92
C GLN A 388 2.83 -19.08 -10.25
N ASP A 389 2.49 -18.93 -11.52
CA ASP A 389 1.12 -18.63 -11.99
C ASP A 389 0.58 -19.64 -13.04
N GLN A 390 1.23 -20.81 -13.20
CA GLN A 390 0.88 -21.90 -14.14
C GLN A 390 -0.60 -22.31 -14.22
N SER A 391 -1.39 -22.00 -13.18
CA SER A 391 -2.81 -22.33 -13.10
C SER A 391 -3.74 -21.26 -13.66
N ASN A 392 -3.32 -19.99 -13.64
CA ASN A 392 -4.04 -18.86 -14.21
C ASN A 392 -3.09 -17.65 -14.36
N GLU A 393 -2.81 -17.28 -15.61
CA GLU A 393 -1.97 -16.15 -16.04
C GLU A 393 -2.08 -14.91 -15.12
N GLY A 394 -0.95 -14.45 -14.58
CA GLY A 394 -0.86 -13.26 -13.73
C GLY A 394 -1.38 -13.45 -12.30
N GLN A 395 -1.98 -14.59 -11.95
CA GLN A 395 -2.35 -14.93 -10.56
C GLN A 395 -1.24 -15.72 -9.89
N TRP A 396 -0.23 -14.99 -9.43
CA TRP A 396 0.95 -15.54 -8.78
C TRP A 396 0.64 -16.11 -7.40
N LEU A 397 0.99 -17.38 -7.22
CA LEU A 397 0.73 -18.19 -6.03
C LEU A 397 1.97 -18.98 -5.62
N ARG A 398 2.18 -19.08 -4.30
CA ARG A 398 3.10 -20.05 -3.68
C ARG A 398 2.48 -21.45 -3.78
N SER A 399 3.26 -22.50 -4.05
CA SER A 399 2.78 -23.88 -3.89
C SER A 399 2.94 -24.40 -2.46
N GLU A 400 2.02 -25.25 -2.05
CA GLU A 400 2.01 -25.97 -0.77
C GLU A 400 3.09 -27.07 -0.70
#